data_AF-A0AA41N8L6-F1
#
_entry.id   AF-A0AA41N8L6-F1
#
_cell.length_a   1.000
_cell.length_b   1.000
_cell.length_c   1.000
_cell.angle_alpha   90.00
_cell.angle_beta   90.00
_cell.angle_gamma   90.00
#
_symmetry.space_group_name_H-M   'P 1'
#
loop_
_entity.id
_entity.type
_entity.pdbx_description
1 polymer ?
#
loop_
_entity_poly.entity_id
_entity_poly.type
_entity_poly.pdbx_seq_one_letter_code
_entity_poly.pdbx_strand_id
1 'polypeptide(L)'
;MSLGTSESSKNSKLTFKQSLVLVSANGKTLKKRRLSFNQPISDDDLEAIAYNVEETIKPRSAPHVFQSSGSYTYRRVIKEEFFLNDTLHQSIIQDPTSQYLKATSLNDRDREVKFDMSAYISPAEDSKFPVTLRISKTRLFVSAQEEDKPVLLREMPETPKTIKEGENDLNLIFFWERHGDLNYFTSAAQPALLIATKVDSPVHMARGPPSMTDFQMS
;
A
#
# COMPACT_ATOMS: atom_id res chain seq x y z
N MET A 1 48.78 0.45 37.17
CA MET A 1 48.81 1.92 37.01
C MET A 1 48.45 2.26 35.58
N SER A 2 47.29 2.93 35.42
CA SER A 2 46.86 3.87 34.37
C SER A 2 46.95 3.55 32.87
N LEU A 3 45.74 3.38 32.28
CA LEU A 3 45.11 4.14 31.16
C LEU A 3 45.99 4.87 30.11
N GLY A 4 45.62 4.68 28.84
CA GLY A 4 45.91 5.59 27.74
C GLY A 4 45.41 5.07 26.38
N THR A 5 44.16 5.37 26.05
CA THR A 5 43.49 5.13 24.76
C THR A 5 44.12 5.92 23.61
N SER A 6 44.11 5.37 22.39
CA SER A 6 44.10 6.21 21.17
C SER A 6 43.39 5.46 20.03
N GLU A 7 42.25 6.01 19.62
CA GLU A 7 41.50 5.67 18.41
C GLU A 7 42.35 5.79 17.15
N SER A 8 42.19 4.85 16.22
CA SER A 8 42.52 5.06 14.82
C SER A 8 41.26 4.80 14.00
N SER A 9 40.66 5.88 13.53
CA SER A 9 39.52 5.89 12.62
C SER A 9 39.92 5.31 11.27
N LYS A 10 39.28 4.19 10.90
CA LYS A 10 39.36 3.59 9.57
C LYS A 10 38.66 4.50 8.56
N ASN A 11 39.42 5.20 7.73
CA ASN A 11 38.87 5.90 6.58
C ASN A 11 38.34 4.89 5.56
N SER A 12 37.03 4.84 5.35
CA SER A 12 36.40 4.00 4.34
C SER A 12 36.57 4.64 2.95
N LYS A 13 37.32 3.96 2.09
CA LYS A 13 37.51 4.34 0.68
C LYS A 13 36.25 4.00 -0.10
N LEU A 14 35.27 4.90 -0.13
CA LEU A 14 34.07 4.77 -0.96
C LEU A 14 34.44 5.04 -2.44
N THR A 15 34.61 3.97 -3.21
CA THR A 15 34.65 4.03 -4.67
C THR A 15 33.23 4.19 -5.22
N PHE A 16 32.86 5.41 -5.59
CA PHE A 16 31.63 5.65 -6.35
C PHE A 16 31.77 5.06 -7.77
N LYS A 17 30.96 4.04 -8.08
CA LYS A 17 30.76 3.59 -9.46
C LYS A 17 29.76 4.53 -10.13
N GLN A 18 30.26 5.29 -11.11
CA GLN A 18 29.45 6.19 -11.93
C GLN A 18 28.59 5.36 -12.90
N SER A 19 27.28 5.31 -12.67
CA SER A 19 26.29 4.78 -13.61
C SER A 19 26.09 5.78 -14.74
N LEU A 20 26.44 5.40 -15.97
CA LEU A 20 26.18 6.18 -17.18
C LEU A 20 24.77 5.86 -17.69
N VAL A 21 23.84 6.79 -17.49
CA VAL A 21 22.51 6.74 -18.14
C VAL A 21 22.60 7.46 -19.48
N LEU A 22 22.43 6.71 -20.57
CA LEU A 22 22.29 7.24 -21.93
C LEU A 22 20.84 7.66 -22.16
N VAL A 23 20.58 8.96 -22.27
CA VAL A 23 19.32 9.51 -22.79
C VAL A 23 19.56 9.96 -24.23
N SER A 24 18.89 9.29 -25.18
CA SER A 24 18.88 9.66 -26.58
C SER A 24 17.65 10.51 -26.89
N ALA A 25 17.85 11.79 -27.20
CA ALA A 25 16.85 12.63 -27.85
C ALA A 25 17.49 13.25 -29.10
N ASN A 26 16.93 12.88 -30.26
CA ASN A 26 17.05 13.48 -31.59
C ASN A 26 18.30 14.32 -31.90
N GLY A 27 19.26 13.65 -32.55
CA GLY A 27 19.99 14.20 -33.70
C GLY A 27 20.61 15.59 -33.54
N LYS A 28 21.61 15.73 -32.67
CA LYS A 28 22.73 16.69 -32.79
C LYS A 28 23.76 16.38 -31.70
N THR A 29 24.91 15.83 -32.10
CA THR A 29 26.04 15.54 -31.21
C THR A 29 26.69 16.84 -30.73
N LEU A 30 26.48 17.22 -29.46
CA LEU A 30 27.22 18.31 -28.82
C LEU A 30 28.58 17.78 -28.35
N LYS A 31 29.67 18.21 -29.00
CA LYS A 31 31.05 17.97 -28.54
C LYS A 31 31.22 18.64 -27.17
N LYS A 32 31.26 17.87 -26.09
CA LYS A 32 31.65 18.39 -24.78
C LYS A 32 33.18 18.50 -24.71
N ARG A 33 33.69 19.70 -24.39
CA ARG A 33 35.09 19.87 -23.97
C ARG A 33 35.30 19.08 -22.69
N ARG A 34 36.31 18.23 -22.69
CA ARG A 34 36.75 17.46 -21.52
C ARG A 34 37.49 18.44 -20.60
N LEU A 35 36.87 18.84 -19.50
CA LEU A 35 37.55 19.64 -18.48
C LEU A 35 38.44 18.66 -17.68
N SER A 36 39.74 18.66 -17.95
CA SER A 36 40.71 17.94 -17.13
C SER A 36 41.05 18.80 -15.92
N PHE A 37 40.55 18.41 -14.75
CA PHE A 37 40.87 19.08 -13.49
C PHE A 37 42.14 18.45 -12.90
N ASN A 38 43.29 18.98 -13.29
CA ASN A 38 44.59 18.63 -12.70
C ASN A 38 45.18 19.87 -12.05
N GLN A 39 44.61 20.31 -10.93
CA GLN A 39 45.29 21.22 -10.00
C GLN A 39 45.04 20.75 -8.57
N PRO A 40 46.08 20.58 -7.75
CA PRO A 40 45.92 20.37 -6.32
C PRO A 40 45.45 21.68 -5.68
N ILE A 41 44.36 21.61 -4.93
CA ILE A 41 43.83 22.74 -4.15
C ILE A 41 44.76 22.94 -2.95
N SER A 42 45.34 24.14 -2.82
CA SER A 42 46.09 24.57 -1.64
C SER A 42 45.17 25.33 -0.69
N ASP A 43 45.44 25.27 0.62
CA ASP A 43 44.60 25.84 1.70
C ASP A 43 44.40 27.36 1.58
N ASP A 44 45.27 28.05 0.82
CA ASP A 44 45.17 29.49 0.53
C ASP A 44 44.06 29.87 -0.49
N ASP A 45 43.46 28.92 -1.22
CA ASP A 45 42.37 29.21 -2.18
C ASP A 45 40.98 29.31 -1.53
N LEU A 46 40.86 29.05 -0.22
CA LEU A 46 39.58 29.06 0.52
C LEU A 46 39.20 30.41 1.12
N GLU A 47 40.08 31.41 1.10
CA GLU A 47 39.80 32.73 1.71
C GLU A 47 39.11 33.75 0.77
N ALA A 48 38.74 33.36 -0.45
CA ALA A 48 38.11 34.26 -1.43
C ALA A 48 36.58 34.10 -1.60
N ILE A 49 35.91 33.35 -0.72
CA ILE A 49 34.44 33.17 -0.78
C ILE A 49 33.78 33.71 0.49
N ALA A 50 34.06 34.97 0.81
CA ALA A 50 33.22 35.75 1.70
C ALA A 50 32.68 36.93 0.90
N TYR A 51 31.40 37.25 1.11
CA TYR A 51 30.60 38.28 0.42
C TYR A 51 29.98 37.85 -0.90
N ASN A 52 28.83 37.16 -0.83
CA ASN A 52 27.51 37.75 -1.13
C ASN A 52 26.46 36.61 -1.22
N VAL A 53 25.80 36.28 -0.11
CA VAL A 53 24.70 35.31 -0.10
C VAL A 53 23.48 35.96 0.56
N GLU A 54 22.82 36.83 -0.20
CA GLU A 54 21.44 37.27 0.03
C GLU A 54 20.63 37.15 -1.27
N GLU A 55 20.69 35.98 -1.93
CA GLU A 55 19.62 35.55 -2.83
C GLU A 55 19.26 34.11 -2.50
N THR A 56 18.20 33.97 -1.71
CA THR A 56 17.58 32.67 -1.43
C THR A 56 17.00 32.14 -2.74
N ILE A 57 17.71 31.27 -3.45
CA ILE A 57 17.16 30.52 -4.58
C ILE A 57 16.08 29.62 -4.02
N LYS A 58 14.82 30.09 -3.99
CA LYS A 58 13.67 29.22 -3.78
C LYS A 58 13.68 28.23 -4.93
N PRO A 59 13.81 26.91 -4.68
CA PRO A 59 13.54 25.94 -5.72
C PRO A 59 12.08 26.16 -6.12
N ARG A 60 11.85 26.52 -7.39
CA ARG A 60 10.51 26.44 -7.97
C ARG A 60 10.16 24.96 -7.92
N SER A 61 9.43 24.56 -6.89
CA SER A 61 8.78 23.26 -6.83
C SER A 61 7.92 23.18 -8.09
N ALA A 62 8.39 22.44 -9.09
CA ALA A 62 7.54 22.08 -10.20
C ALA A 62 6.32 21.41 -9.55
N PRO A 63 5.10 21.88 -9.81
CA PRO A 63 3.94 21.11 -9.39
C PRO A 63 4.08 19.80 -10.15
N HIS A 64 4.41 18.74 -9.42
CA HIS A 64 4.39 17.40 -9.96
C HIS A 64 2.91 17.05 -10.10
N VAL A 65 2.28 17.58 -11.15
CA VAL A 65 0.98 17.12 -11.62
C VAL A 65 1.26 15.80 -12.34
N PHE A 66 1.67 14.78 -11.60
CA PHE A 66 1.38 13.42 -12.01
C PHE A 66 -0.07 13.16 -11.62
N GLN A 67 -0.98 13.65 -12.45
CA GLN A 67 -2.27 12.99 -12.61
C GLN A 67 -2.06 11.80 -13.55
N SER A 68 -1.26 10.82 -13.15
CA SER A 68 -1.56 9.48 -13.63
C SER A 68 -2.85 9.11 -12.90
N SER A 69 -3.98 9.08 -13.60
CA SER A 69 -5.19 8.47 -13.05
C SER A 69 -4.88 7.01 -12.81
N GLY A 70 -4.41 6.71 -11.60
CA GLY A 70 -4.04 5.37 -11.20
C GLY A 70 -5.27 4.48 -11.34
N SER A 71 -5.08 3.31 -11.94
CA SER A 71 -6.15 2.32 -12.01
C SER A 71 -5.64 0.97 -11.57
N TYR A 72 -6.42 0.32 -10.72
CA TYR A 72 -6.22 -1.05 -10.31
C TYR A 72 -6.66 -1.96 -11.44
N THR A 73 -5.72 -2.73 -11.97
CA THR A 73 -6.00 -3.66 -13.08
C THR A 73 -6.13 -5.08 -12.57
N TYR A 74 -7.24 -5.75 -12.87
CA TYR A 74 -7.48 -7.12 -12.46
C TYR A 74 -6.37 -8.05 -12.98
N ARG A 75 -5.89 -8.93 -12.10
CA ARG A 75 -4.84 -9.90 -12.43
C ARG A 75 -5.39 -11.31 -12.51
N ARG A 76 -5.89 -11.83 -11.39
CA ARG A 76 -6.41 -13.20 -11.27
C ARG A 76 -7.09 -13.40 -9.91
N VAL A 77 -7.91 -14.44 -9.81
CA VAL A 77 -8.29 -15.04 -8.53
C VAL A 77 -7.07 -15.70 -7.89
N ILE A 78 -6.87 -15.51 -6.59
CA ILE A 78 -5.73 -16.03 -5.83
C ILE A 78 -6.12 -16.96 -4.68
N LYS A 79 -7.36 -16.86 -4.19
CA LYS A 79 -7.96 -17.78 -3.22
C LYS A 79 -9.43 -17.94 -3.57
N GLU A 80 -9.94 -19.15 -3.41
CA GLU A 80 -11.33 -19.52 -3.71
C GLU A 80 -11.93 -20.26 -2.53
N GLU A 81 -13.23 -20.07 -2.33
CA GLU A 81 -14.06 -20.74 -1.33
C GLU A 81 -13.48 -20.81 0.09
N PHE A 82 -12.72 -19.80 0.52
CA PHE A 82 -12.14 -19.76 1.87
C PHE A 82 -13.09 -19.10 2.88
N PHE A 83 -12.92 -19.44 4.15
CA PHE A 83 -13.66 -18.84 5.25
C PHE A 83 -12.82 -17.79 5.96
N LEU A 84 -13.49 -16.82 6.60
CA LEU A 84 -12.88 -15.83 7.46
C LEU A 84 -13.39 -16.02 8.88
N ASN A 85 -12.46 -16.24 9.80
CA ASN A 85 -12.73 -16.39 11.23
C ASN A 85 -12.03 -15.29 11.99
N ASP A 86 -12.71 -14.62 12.92
CA ASP A 86 -12.08 -13.66 13.81
C ASP A 86 -11.23 -14.33 14.90
N THR A 87 -10.59 -13.53 15.75
CA THR A 87 -9.78 -14.01 16.88
C THR A 87 -10.55 -14.77 17.95
N LEU A 88 -11.88 -14.63 17.98
CA LEU A 88 -12.76 -15.37 18.87
C LEU A 88 -13.27 -16.66 18.21
N HIS A 89 -12.69 -17.04 17.07
CA HIS A 89 -13.09 -18.19 16.26
C HIS A 89 -14.55 -18.11 15.79
N GLN A 90 -15.07 -16.91 15.57
CA GLN A 90 -16.38 -16.69 14.99
C GLN A 90 -16.26 -16.59 13.48
N SER A 91 -17.06 -17.41 12.77
CA SER A 91 -17.12 -17.42 11.33
C SER A 91 -18.01 -16.28 10.82
N ILE A 92 -17.66 -15.70 9.67
CA ILE A 92 -18.53 -14.74 8.99
C ILE A 92 -19.71 -15.47 8.34
N ILE A 93 -20.91 -14.99 8.62
CA ILE A 93 -22.18 -15.45 8.06
C ILE A 93 -22.93 -14.31 7.39
N GLN A 94 -23.83 -14.64 6.47
CA GLN A 94 -24.86 -13.71 6.05
C GLN A 94 -26.00 -13.78 7.07
N ASP A 95 -26.33 -12.63 7.67
CA ASP A 95 -27.37 -12.57 8.69
C ASP A 95 -28.72 -12.96 8.07
N PRO A 96 -29.45 -13.97 8.61
CA PRO A 96 -30.75 -14.35 8.07
C PRO A 96 -31.83 -13.28 8.29
N THR A 97 -31.60 -12.34 9.20
CA THR A 97 -32.55 -11.28 9.56
C THR A 97 -32.24 -9.94 8.91
N SER A 98 -31.07 -9.80 8.29
CA SER A 98 -30.64 -8.54 7.66
C SER A 98 -29.87 -8.79 6.35
N GLN A 99 -29.52 -7.72 5.64
CA GLN A 99 -28.72 -7.81 4.42
C GLN A 99 -27.20 -7.83 4.68
N TYR A 100 -26.79 -7.80 5.96
CA TYR A 100 -25.41 -7.59 6.35
C TYR A 100 -24.71 -8.90 6.70
N LEU A 101 -23.38 -8.83 6.72
CA LEU A 101 -22.55 -9.90 7.26
C LEU A 101 -22.47 -9.75 8.78
N LYS A 102 -22.43 -10.86 9.51
CA LYS A 102 -22.21 -10.91 10.95
C LYS A 102 -21.18 -11.99 11.28
N ALA A 103 -20.40 -11.79 12.34
CA ALA A 103 -19.57 -12.85 12.91
C ALA A 103 -20.35 -13.58 14.01
N THR A 104 -20.38 -14.90 13.97
CA THR A 104 -20.98 -15.71 15.05
C THR A 104 -20.24 -17.03 15.21
N SER A 105 -20.20 -17.54 16.45
CA SER A 105 -19.85 -18.93 16.69
C SER A 105 -20.93 -19.82 16.06
N LEU A 106 -20.55 -20.69 15.13
CA LEU A 106 -21.46 -21.64 14.51
C LEU A 106 -21.15 -23.07 14.92
N ASN A 107 -22.20 -23.82 15.25
CA ASN A 107 -22.14 -25.28 15.30
C ASN A 107 -22.43 -25.91 13.92
N ASP A 108 -23.11 -25.18 13.05
CA ASP A 108 -23.52 -25.61 11.71
C ASP A 108 -22.79 -24.79 10.65
N ARG A 109 -21.90 -25.46 9.91
CA ARG A 109 -20.99 -24.84 8.93
C ARG A 109 -21.65 -24.51 7.60
N ASP A 110 -22.86 -25.00 7.35
CA ASP A 110 -23.54 -24.78 6.06
C ASP A 110 -23.94 -23.31 5.84
N ARG A 111 -23.93 -22.50 6.90
CA ARG A 111 -24.26 -21.08 6.88
C ARG A 111 -23.05 -20.16 6.76
N GLU A 112 -21.84 -20.71 6.78
CA GLU A 112 -20.61 -19.93 6.68
C GLU A 112 -20.47 -19.33 5.28
N VAL A 113 -20.16 -18.04 5.22
CA VAL A 113 -19.93 -17.36 3.96
C VAL A 113 -18.55 -17.75 3.44
N LYS A 114 -18.54 -18.29 2.23
CA LYS A 114 -17.33 -18.57 1.47
C LYS A 114 -16.95 -17.34 0.65
N PHE A 115 -15.65 -17.05 0.61
CA PHE A 115 -15.12 -15.92 -0.14
C PHE A 115 -14.17 -16.38 -1.25
N ASP A 116 -14.19 -15.62 -2.35
CA ASP A 116 -13.16 -15.64 -3.38
C ASP A 116 -12.40 -14.31 -3.30
N MET A 117 -11.07 -14.39 -3.44
CA MET A 117 -10.18 -13.23 -3.39
C MET A 117 -9.52 -13.04 -4.75
N SER A 118 -9.72 -11.88 -5.34
CA SER A 118 -9.12 -11.51 -6.62
C SER A 118 -8.06 -10.44 -6.44
N ALA A 119 -6.88 -10.66 -7.00
CA ALA A 119 -5.77 -9.72 -6.93
C ALA A 119 -5.80 -8.71 -8.08
N TYR A 120 -5.38 -7.49 -7.78
CA TYR A 120 -5.22 -6.40 -8.73
C TYR A 120 -3.74 -5.95 -8.78
N ILE A 121 -3.38 -5.26 -9.85
CA ILE A 121 -2.11 -4.57 -10.01
C ILE A 121 -2.34 -3.11 -9.63
N SER A 122 -1.61 -2.63 -8.63
CA SER A 122 -1.63 -1.25 -8.18
C SER A 122 -1.04 -0.31 -9.24
N PRO A 123 -1.56 0.92 -9.39
CA PRO A 123 -0.93 1.93 -10.25
C PRO A 123 0.35 2.51 -9.64
N ALA A 124 0.48 2.45 -8.32
CA ALA A 124 1.70 2.85 -7.62
C ALA A 124 2.66 1.67 -7.51
N GLU A 125 3.96 1.94 -7.50
CA GLU A 125 4.96 0.95 -7.06
C GLU A 125 4.96 0.85 -5.53
N ASP A 126 3.79 0.58 -4.94
CA ASP A 126 3.66 0.30 -3.52
C ASP A 126 3.77 -1.20 -3.23
N SER A 127 4.29 -1.54 -2.05
CA SER A 127 4.38 -2.94 -1.59
C SER A 127 3.02 -3.51 -1.16
N LYS A 128 1.93 -2.77 -1.37
CA LYS A 128 0.59 -3.18 -0.96
C LYS A 128 0.03 -4.20 -1.94
N PHE A 129 -0.82 -5.08 -1.43
CA PHE A 129 -1.41 -6.14 -2.22
C PHE A 129 -2.93 -5.91 -2.37
N PRO A 130 -3.38 -5.18 -3.41
CA PRO A 130 -4.78 -4.84 -3.57
C PRO A 130 -5.59 -6.06 -4.02
N VAL A 131 -6.71 -6.29 -3.34
CA VAL A 131 -7.63 -7.39 -3.58
C VAL A 131 -9.08 -6.94 -3.52
N THR A 132 -9.97 -7.68 -4.17
CA THR A 132 -11.40 -7.64 -3.89
C THR A 132 -11.83 -8.93 -3.21
N LEU A 133 -12.87 -8.83 -2.37
CA LEU A 133 -13.52 -9.96 -1.72
C LEU A 133 -14.91 -10.14 -2.32
N ARG A 134 -15.21 -11.33 -2.81
CA ARG A 134 -16.51 -11.70 -3.38
C ARG A 134 -17.07 -12.89 -2.62
N ILE A 135 -18.37 -12.93 -2.37
CA ILE A 135 -19.01 -14.14 -1.85
C ILE A 135 -19.00 -15.21 -2.97
N SER A 136 -18.41 -16.37 -2.69
CA SER A 136 -18.19 -17.43 -3.66
C SER A 136 -19.48 -17.85 -4.34
N LYS A 137 -19.42 -18.15 -5.65
CA LYS A 137 -20.57 -18.51 -6.50
C LYS A 137 -21.66 -17.44 -6.62
N THR A 138 -21.42 -16.22 -6.12
CA THR A 138 -22.34 -15.09 -6.27
C THR A 138 -21.68 -13.93 -7.02
N ARG A 139 -22.45 -12.85 -7.21
CA ARG A 139 -22.01 -11.57 -7.76
C ARG A 139 -21.86 -10.47 -6.71
N LEU A 140 -21.87 -10.84 -5.43
CA LEU A 140 -21.83 -9.92 -4.31
C LEU A 140 -20.38 -9.67 -3.89
N PHE A 141 -19.95 -8.42 -4.00
CA PHE A 141 -18.63 -7.97 -3.58
C PHE A 141 -18.73 -7.19 -2.27
N VAL A 142 -17.75 -7.40 -1.39
CA VAL A 142 -17.64 -6.62 -0.16
C VAL A 142 -17.20 -5.20 -0.54
N SER A 143 -17.93 -4.22 -0.06
CA SER A 143 -17.64 -2.79 -0.25
C SER A 143 -17.43 -2.13 1.10
N ALA A 144 -16.30 -1.43 1.23
CA ALA A 144 -16.02 -0.57 2.36
C ALA A 144 -17.05 0.56 2.46
N GLN A 145 -17.23 1.03 3.69
CA GLN A 145 -18.06 2.15 4.08
C GLN A 145 -17.26 3.09 5.00
N GLU A 146 -17.92 4.12 5.51
CA GLU A 146 -17.38 4.98 6.56
C GLU A 146 -17.11 4.22 7.87
N GLU A 147 -16.38 4.86 8.78
CA GLU A 147 -16.08 4.35 10.11
C GLU A 147 -17.34 3.96 10.88
N ASP A 148 -17.29 2.81 11.56
CA ASP A 148 -18.37 2.19 12.33
C ASP A 148 -19.64 1.85 11.54
N LYS A 149 -19.61 1.97 10.20
CA LYS A 149 -20.70 1.54 9.33
C LYS A 149 -20.50 0.08 8.88
N PRO A 150 -21.59 -0.69 8.77
CA PRO A 150 -21.53 -2.05 8.27
C PRO A 150 -21.01 -2.08 6.83
N VAL A 151 -20.22 -3.09 6.50
CA VAL A 151 -19.80 -3.32 5.11
C VAL A 151 -21.03 -3.62 4.25
N LEU A 152 -21.03 -3.17 3.00
CA LEU A 152 -22.10 -3.47 2.06
C LEU A 152 -21.73 -4.61 1.13
N LEU A 153 -22.75 -5.34 0.69
CA LEU A 153 -22.64 -6.31 -0.38
C LEU A 153 -23.15 -5.67 -1.66
N ARG A 154 -22.23 -5.31 -2.55
CA ARG A 154 -22.55 -4.68 -3.83
C ARG A 154 -22.59 -5.71 -4.93
N GLU A 155 -23.73 -5.79 -5.62
CA GLU A 155 -23.86 -6.67 -6.79
C GLU A 155 -23.13 -6.06 -8.00
N MET A 156 -22.26 -6.84 -8.63
CA MET A 156 -21.57 -6.45 -9.87
C MET A 156 -21.86 -7.47 -10.98
N PRO A 157 -22.13 -7.05 -12.23
CA PRO A 157 -22.47 -7.96 -13.31
C PRO A 157 -21.34 -8.96 -13.63
N GLU A 158 -20.10 -8.49 -13.53
CA GLU A 158 -18.88 -9.27 -13.67
C GLU A 158 -17.80 -8.75 -12.70
N THR A 159 -16.68 -9.48 -12.60
CA THR A 159 -15.54 -9.01 -11.79
C THR A 159 -14.92 -7.78 -12.47
N PRO A 160 -14.83 -6.63 -11.79
CA PRO A 160 -14.34 -5.39 -12.41
C PRO A 160 -12.92 -5.57 -12.94
N LYS A 161 -12.72 -5.37 -14.24
CA LYS A 161 -11.39 -5.52 -14.87
C LYS A 161 -10.45 -4.37 -14.55
N THR A 162 -11.01 -3.19 -14.35
CA THR A 162 -10.28 -1.97 -14.02
C THR A 162 -11.10 -1.16 -13.04
N ILE A 163 -10.47 -0.67 -11.97
CA ILE A 163 -11.07 0.22 -10.98
C ILE A 163 -10.19 1.46 -10.90
N LYS A 164 -10.73 2.65 -11.17
CA LYS A 164 -9.94 3.88 -11.15
C LYS A 164 -9.95 4.52 -9.77
N GLU A 165 -8.86 5.21 -9.44
CA GLU A 165 -8.81 6.09 -8.28
C GLU A 165 -9.81 7.24 -8.44
N GLY A 166 -10.61 7.49 -7.40
CA GLY A 166 -11.65 8.52 -7.40
C GLY A 166 -13.03 8.07 -7.87
N GLU A 167 -13.19 6.82 -8.32
CA GLU A 167 -14.50 6.22 -8.58
C GLU A 167 -15.06 5.54 -7.31
N ASN A 168 -16.40 5.47 -7.20
CA ASN A 168 -17.07 4.79 -6.07
C ASN A 168 -16.69 3.31 -5.94
N ASP A 169 -16.19 2.71 -7.03
CA ASP A 169 -15.78 1.31 -7.07
C ASP A 169 -14.46 1.06 -6.33
N LEU A 170 -13.72 2.12 -5.96
CA LEU A 170 -12.53 2.01 -5.12
C LEU A 170 -12.84 1.40 -3.74
N ASN A 171 -14.08 1.55 -3.26
CA ASN A 171 -14.54 0.93 -2.01
C ASN A 171 -14.51 -0.62 -2.07
N LEU A 172 -14.40 -1.22 -3.25
CA LEU A 172 -14.27 -2.67 -3.42
C LEU A 172 -12.84 -3.17 -3.22
N ILE A 173 -11.84 -2.29 -3.31
CA ILE A 173 -10.43 -2.65 -3.15
C ILE A 173 -10.04 -2.58 -1.67
N PHE A 174 -9.45 -3.66 -1.20
CA PHE A 174 -8.78 -3.77 0.08
C PHE A 174 -7.31 -4.11 -0.12
N PHE A 175 -6.42 -3.51 0.65
CA PHE A 175 -5.04 -3.95 0.75
C PHE A 175 -4.98 -5.12 1.73
N TRP A 176 -4.59 -6.28 1.21
CA TRP A 176 -4.41 -7.49 1.99
C TRP A 176 -2.98 -7.53 2.57
N GLU A 177 -2.90 -7.64 3.89
CA GLU A 177 -1.65 -7.83 4.62
C GLU A 177 -1.72 -9.10 5.48
N ARG A 178 -0.60 -9.80 5.60
CA ARG A 178 -0.50 -11.04 6.37
C ARG A 178 0.61 -10.92 7.41
N HIS A 179 0.26 -11.17 8.67
CA HIS A 179 1.22 -11.32 9.77
C HIS A 179 1.03 -12.69 10.43
N GLY A 180 1.97 -13.60 10.17
CA GLY A 180 1.82 -15.00 10.60
C GLY A 180 0.62 -15.65 9.91
N ASP A 181 -0.37 -16.11 10.68
CA ASP A 181 -1.61 -16.68 10.15
C ASP A 181 -2.80 -15.71 10.17
N LEU A 182 -2.56 -14.48 10.63
CA LEU A 182 -3.54 -13.41 10.68
C LEU A 182 -3.51 -12.59 9.39
N ASN A 183 -4.70 -12.22 8.93
CA ASN A 183 -4.93 -11.49 7.69
C ASN A 183 -5.70 -10.21 8.01
N TYR A 184 -5.26 -9.12 7.40
CA TYR A 184 -5.81 -7.78 7.57
C TYR A 184 -6.25 -7.25 6.21
N PHE A 185 -7.36 -6.51 6.20
CA PHE A 185 -7.95 -5.95 5.00
C PHE A 185 -8.20 -4.47 5.19
N THR A 186 -7.25 -3.66 4.74
CA THR A 186 -7.33 -2.20 4.84
C THR A 186 -8.06 -1.64 3.62
N SER A 187 -9.01 -0.73 3.77
CA SER A 187 -9.71 -0.12 2.64
C SER A 187 -8.77 0.75 1.79
N ALA A 188 -8.81 0.60 0.46
CA ALA A 188 -8.10 1.53 -0.42
C ALA A 188 -8.73 2.93 -0.47
N ALA A 189 -10.06 3.00 -0.32
CA ALA A 189 -10.78 4.27 -0.27
C ALA A 189 -10.55 5.02 1.04
N GLN A 190 -10.38 4.29 2.15
CA GLN A 190 -10.14 4.86 3.48
C GLN A 190 -8.98 4.11 4.17
N PRO A 191 -7.71 4.48 3.92
CA PRO A 191 -6.54 3.71 4.37
C PRO A 191 -6.37 3.57 5.90
N ALA A 192 -7.14 4.29 6.70
CA ALA A 192 -7.14 4.16 8.16
C ALA A 192 -8.11 3.09 8.66
N LEU A 193 -8.99 2.55 7.79
CA LEU A 193 -10.04 1.62 8.17
C LEU A 193 -9.77 0.21 7.66
N LEU A 194 -10.07 -0.75 8.52
CA LEU A 194 -9.98 -2.18 8.26
C LEU A 194 -11.37 -2.81 8.33
N ILE A 195 -11.56 -3.91 7.63
CA ILE A 195 -12.70 -4.80 7.90
C ILE A 195 -12.57 -5.30 9.34
N ALA A 196 -13.67 -5.22 10.09
CA ALA A 196 -13.68 -5.58 11.49
C ALA A 196 -14.96 -6.29 11.91
N THR A 197 -14.83 -7.08 12.97
CA THR A 197 -15.93 -7.77 13.64
C THR A 197 -16.05 -7.28 15.07
N LYS A 198 -17.26 -7.39 15.62
CA LYS A 198 -17.56 -7.07 17.01
C LYS A 198 -18.74 -7.92 17.45
N VAL A 199 -18.72 -8.35 18.71
CA VAL A 199 -19.79 -9.17 19.29
C VAL A 199 -21.14 -8.48 19.10
N ASP A 200 -22.12 -9.23 18.61
CA ASP A 200 -23.48 -8.77 18.31
C ASP A 200 -23.59 -7.56 17.38
N SER A 201 -22.58 -7.34 16.55
CA SER A 201 -22.57 -6.28 15.55
C SER A 201 -22.36 -6.87 14.15
N PRO A 202 -22.88 -6.22 13.11
CA PRO A 202 -22.48 -6.52 11.75
C PRO A 202 -20.96 -6.34 11.55
N VAL A 203 -20.43 -7.03 10.54
CA VAL A 203 -19.09 -6.74 10.01
C VAL A 203 -19.09 -5.29 9.54
N HIS A 204 -18.14 -4.49 10.01
CA HIS A 204 -18.08 -3.04 9.80
C HIS A 204 -16.65 -2.58 9.52
N MET A 205 -16.50 -1.31 9.18
CA MET A 205 -15.19 -0.69 9.01
C MET A 205 -14.73 -0.06 10.34
N ALA A 206 -13.52 -0.37 10.80
CA ALA A 206 -12.98 0.18 12.05
C ALA A 206 -11.46 0.41 11.97
N ARG A 207 -10.93 1.27 12.85
CA ARG A 207 -9.48 1.53 12.94
C ARG A 207 -8.71 0.48 13.75
N GLY A 208 -9.42 -0.38 14.48
CA GLY A 208 -8.82 -1.34 15.42
C GLY A 208 -9.69 -1.54 16.67
N PRO A 209 -9.07 -1.79 17.84
CA PRO A 209 -9.78 -2.06 19.08
C PRO A 209 -10.81 -0.97 19.43
N PRO A 210 -11.98 -1.34 19.97
CA PRO A 210 -12.36 -2.65 20.51
C PRO A 210 -12.84 -3.67 19.46
N SER A 211 -12.85 -3.32 18.19
CA SER A 211 -13.23 -4.24 17.11
C SER A 211 -12.04 -5.13 16.71
N MET A 212 -12.34 -6.37 16.33
CA MET A 212 -11.34 -7.36 15.90
C MET A 212 -11.13 -7.20 14.40
N THR A 213 -9.91 -6.88 13.99
CA THR A 213 -9.56 -6.57 12.59
C THR A 213 -8.73 -7.67 11.92
N ASP A 214 -8.30 -8.64 12.71
CA ASP A 214 -7.46 -9.75 12.31
C ASP A 214 -8.28 -11.02 12.09
N PHE A 215 -8.05 -11.65 10.94
CA PHE A 215 -8.78 -12.83 10.51
C PHE A 215 -7.86 -13.99 10.21
N GLN A 216 -8.27 -15.18 10.64
CA GLN A 216 -7.72 -16.43 10.15
C GLN A 216 -8.48 -16.85 8.88
N MET A 217 -7.73 -17.26 7.86
CA MET A 217 -8.29 -17.90 6.67
C MET A 217 -8.18 -19.42 6.79
N SER A 218 -9.27 -20.13 6.52
CA SER A 218 -9.31 -21.60 6.45
C SER A 218 -9.93 -22.08 5.16
#